data_AF-G4ZXW0-F1
#
_entry.id   AF-G4ZXW0-F1
#
_cell.length_a   1.000
_cell.length_b   1.000
_cell.length_c   1.000
_cell.angle_alpha   90.00
_cell.angle_beta   90.00
_cell.angle_gamma   90.00
#
_symmetry.space_group_name_H-M   'P 1'
#
loop_
_entity.id
_entity.type
_entity.pdbx_description
1 polymer ?
#
loop_
_entity_poly.entity_id
_entity_poly.type
_entity_poly.pdbx_seq_one_letter_code
_entity_poly.pdbx_strand_id
1 'polypeptide(L)'
;MSLQDLAPANSQRALQTAINAFGRFVATQGVSMDFIAASLADDKSGAVFVKLMDRFGVHLAFVEGRGGKPLAKNSVMSYYRHVKNWLLDTYPTHRATIEKKLLKMGQTLERH
;
A
#
# COMPACT_ATOMS: atom_id res chain seq x y z
N MET A 1 -11.83 16.33 18.68
CA MET A 1 -12.39 15.35 17.72
C MET A 1 -11.37 15.16 16.62
N SER A 2 -10.80 13.95 16.50
CA SER A 2 -9.72 13.67 15.53
C SER A 2 -10.34 13.35 14.16
N LEU A 3 -9.63 13.65 13.06
CA LEU A 3 -10.03 13.28 11.69
C LEU A 3 -10.32 11.77 11.53
N GLN A 4 -9.84 10.96 12.46
CA GLN A 4 -10.10 9.52 12.56
C GLN A 4 -11.56 9.18 12.91
N ASP A 5 -12.28 10.08 13.59
CA ASP A 5 -13.68 9.90 14.00
C ASP A 5 -14.68 10.16 12.85
N LEU A 6 -14.24 10.83 11.78
CA LEU A 6 -15.03 11.07 10.57
C LEU A 6 -14.90 9.96 9.52
N ALA A 7 -13.99 9.00 9.71
CA ALA A 7 -13.88 7.87 8.81
C ALA A 7 -15.04 6.90 9.09
N PRO A 8 -15.93 6.60 8.13
CA PRO A 8 -17.02 5.67 8.38
C PRO A 8 -16.45 4.33 8.82
N ALA A 9 -17.04 3.68 9.85
CA ALA A 9 -16.57 2.41 10.43
C ALA A 9 -16.31 1.31 9.37
N ASN A 10 -16.98 1.40 8.22
CA ASN A 10 -16.77 0.54 7.06
C ASN A 10 -15.33 0.66 6.48
N SER A 11 -14.74 1.85 6.52
CA SER A 11 -13.37 2.13 6.07
C SER A 11 -12.31 1.51 6.98
N GLN A 12 -12.59 1.41 8.28
CA GLN A 12 -11.67 0.79 9.24
C GLN A 12 -11.64 -0.73 9.09
N ARG A 13 -12.80 -1.36 8.83
CA ARG A 13 -12.86 -2.79 8.46
C ARG A 13 -12.20 -3.07 7.11
N ALA A 14 -12.43 -2.21 6.11
CA ALA A 14 -11.77 -2.33 4.81
C ALA A 14 -10.25 -2.19 4.94
N LEU A 15 -9.79 -1.25 5.76
CA LEU A 15 -8.37 -1.07 6.09
C LEU A 15 -7.78 -2.33 6.75
N GLN A 16 -8.41 -2.86 7.81
CA GLN A 16 -7.92 -4.08 8.45
C GLN A 16 -7.88 -5.27 7.48
N THR A 17 -8.89 -5.40 6.61
CA THR A 17 -8.91 -6.47 5.61
C THR A 17 -7.76 -6.31 4.61
N ALA A 18 -7.48 -5.09 4.17
CA ALA A 18 -6.36 -4.79 3.28
C ALA A 18 -5.00 -5.02 3.96
N ILE A 19 -4.85 -4.69 5.24
CA ILE A 19 -3.64 -4.98 6.03
C ILE A 19 -3.46 -6.50 6.17
N ASN A 20 -4.54 -7.25 6.43
CA ASN A 20 -4.47 -8.72 6.50
C ASN A 20 -4.09 -9.35 5.16
N ALA A 21 -4.58 -8.80 4.04
CA ALA A 21 -4.17 -9.19 2.69
C ALA A 21 -2.68 -8.90 2.44
N PHE A 22 -2.22 -7.73 2.88
CA PHE A 22 -0.80 -7.37 2.83
C PHE A 22 0.06 -8.33 3.66
N GLY A 23 -0.36 -8.69 4.87
CA GLY A 23 0.35 -9.69 5.69
C GLY A 23 0.46 -11.05 5.00
N ARG A 24 -0.58 -11.50 4.30
CA ARG A 24 -0.55 -12.73 3.48
C ARG A 24 0.42 -12.61 2.31
N PHE A 25 0.45 -11.46 1.64
CA PHE A 25 1.44 -11.18 0.59
C PHE A 25 2.87 -11.25 1.14
N VAL A 26 3.13 -10.59 2.26
CA VAL A 26 4.44 -10.58 2.93
C VAL A 26 4.90 -11.99 3.31
N ALA A 27 4.00 -12.78 3.90
CA ALA A 27 4.25 -14.19 4.20
C ALA A 27 4.53 -15.03 2.94
N THR A 28 3.80 -14.79 1.83
CA THR A 28 4.03 -15.46 0.54
C THR A 28 5.39 -15.14 -0.06
N GLN A 29 5.89 -13.92 0.17
CA GLN A 29 7.24 -13.52 -0.24
C GLN A 29 8.34 -14.08 0.67
N GLY A 30 7.98 -14.74 1.78
CA GLY A 30 8.95 -15.29 2.74
C GLY A 30 9.74 -14.21 3.51
N VAL A 31 9.22 -12.99 3.58
CA VAL A 31 9.86 -11.87 4.29
C VAL A 31 9.07 -11.47 5.52
N SER A 32 9.72 -10.80 6.47
CA SER A 32 9.05 -10.28 7.66
C SER A 32 8.60 -8.83 7.47
N MET A 33 7.56 -8.43 8.20
CA MET A 33 7.13 -7.03 8.25
C MET A 33 8.24 -6.12 8.78
N ASP A 34 9.05 -6.62 9.72
CA ASP A 34 10.21 -5.91 10.27
C ASP A 34 11.28 -5.64 9.20
N PHE A 35 11.56 -6.61 8.34
CA PHE A 35 12.49 -6.43 7.22
C PHE A 35 11.99 -5.39 6.22
N ILE A 36 10.69 -5.38 5.94
CA ILE A 36 10.07 -4.36 5.07
C ILE A 36 10.16 -2.98 5.74
N ALA A 37 9.91 -2.90 7.04
CA ALA A 37 10.04 -1.67 7.81
C ALA A 37 11.47 -1.11 7.75
N ALA A 38 12.46 -1.95 8.01
CA ALA A 38 13.87 -1.59 7.93
C ALA A 38 14.27 -1.16 6.51
N SER A 39 13.82 -1.89 5.49
CA SER A 39 14.10 -1.56 4.08
C SER A 39 13.46 -0.24 3.65
N LEU A 40 12.24 0.05 4.13
CA LEU A 40 11.57 1.32 3.89
C LEU A 40 12.25 2.46 4.66
N ALA A 41 12.74 2.20 5.87
CA ALA A 41 13.43 3.19 6.68
C ALA A 41 14.81 3.56 6.09
N ASP A 42 15.54 2.60 5.54
CA ASP A 42 16.85 2.82 4.91
C ASP A 42 16.74 3.44 3.50
N ASP A 43 15.65 3.16 2.78
CA ASP A 43 15.45 3.64 1.41
C ASP A 43 15.03 5.11 1.33
N LYS A 44 16.03 5.98 1.32
CA LYS A 44 15.87 7.43 1.09
C LYS A 44 15.31 7.77 -0.29
N SER A 45 15.35 6.83 -1.25
CA SER A 45 14.92 7.08 -2.62
C SER A 45 13.43 6.84 -2.86
N GLY A 46 12.76 6.08 -1.98
CA GLY A 46 11.39 5.61 -2.14
C GLY A 46 11.21 4.52 -3.22
N ALA A 47 12.30 4.00 -3.81
CA ALA A 47 12.26 2.93 -4.79
C ALA A 47 11.79 1.59 -4.21
N VAL A 48 12.16 1.28 -2.97
CA VAL A 48 11.70 0.11 -2.23
C VAL A 48 10.19 0.18 -2.04
N PHE A 49 9.67 1.36 -1.67
CA PHE A 49 8.22 1.57 -1.54
C PHE A 49 7.48 1.33 -2.87
N VAL A 50 7.97 1.90 -3.98
CA VAL A 50 7.34 1.70 -5.30
C VAL A 50 7.37 0.23 -5.71
N LYS A 51 8.50 -0.45 -5.55
CA LYS A 51 8.65 -1.88 -5.91
C LYS A 51 7.78 -2.79 -5.03
N LEU A 52 7.64 -2.46 -3.75
CA LEU A 52 6.77 -3.16 -2.82
C LEU A 52 5.30 -3.03 -3.24
N MET A 53 4.87 -1.81 -3.54
CA MET A 53 3.51 -1.53 -3.98
C MET A 53 3.18 -2.19 -5.33
N ASP A 54 4.12 -2.17 -6.29
CA ASP A 54 3.98 -2.84 -7.58
C ASP A 54 3.73 -4.35 -7.42
N ARG A 55 4.59 -5.04 -6.64
CA ARG A 55 4.42 -6.47 -6.34
C ARG A 55 3.13 -6.77 -5.59
N PHE A 56 2.74 -5.90 -4.67
CA PHE A 56 1.48 -6.04 -3.96
C PHE A 56 0.28 -5.89 -4.91
N GLY A 57 0.35 -4.96 -5.87
CA GLY A 57 -0.66 -4.80 -6.92
C GLY A 57 -0.83 -6.06 -7.77
N VAL A 58 0.29 -6.69 -8.17
CA VAL A 58 0.28 -7.99 -8.86
C VAL A 58 -0.35 -9.07 -7.97
N HIS A 59 0.03 -9.15 -6.69
CA HIS A 59 -0.57 -10.13 -5.77
C HIS A 59 -2.09 -9.91 -5.61
N LEU A 60 -2.55 -8.66 -5.53
CA LEU A 60 -3.97 -8.34 -5.46
C LEU A 60 -4.74 -8.73 -6.73
N ALA A 61 -4.12 -8.59 -7.90
CA ALA A 61 -4.75 -8.89 -9.18
C ALA A 61 -4.84 -10.40 -9.46
N PHE A 62 -3.86 -11.19 -8.99
CA PHE A 62 -3.72 -12.59 -9.39
C PHE A 62 -3.90 -13.61 -8.25
N VAL A 63 -3.64 -13.23 -7.00
CA VAL A 63 -3.55 -14.18 -5.87
C VAL A 63 -4.63 -13.93 -4.83
N GLU A 64 -4.94 -12.68 -4.53
CA GLU A 64 -5.97 -12.37 -3.53
C GLU A 64 -7.38 -12.54 -4.10
N GLY A 65 -8.15 -13.41 -3.43
CA GLY A 65 -9.59 -13.54 -3.58
C GLY A 65 -10.16 -14.86 -3.08
N ARG A 66 -11.49 -14.89 -2.91
CA ARG A 66 -12.17 -16.03 -2.29
C ARG A 66 -12.24 -17.22 -3.26
N GLY A 67 -11.58 -18.32 -2.91
CA GLY A 67 -11.64 -19.57 -3.67
C GLY A 67 -10.89 -19.55 -5.01
N GLY A 68 -9.78 -18.82 -5.09
CA GLY A 68 -8.94 -18.74 -6.31
C GLY A 68 -9.50 -17.83 -7.41
N LYS A 69 -10.57 -17.08 -7.12
CA LYS A 69 -11.11 -16.06 -8.04
C LYS A 69 -10.40 -14.72 -7.81
N PRO A 70 -9.99 -14.00 -8.86
CA PRO A 70 -9.41 -12.66 -8.73
C PRO A 70 -10.33 -11.70 -7.96
N LEU A 71 -9.76 -10.85 -7.12
CA LEU A 71 -10.49 -9.76 -6.47
C LEU A 71 -11.16 -8.86 -7.53
N ALA A 72 -12.36 -8.35 -7.22
CA ALA A 72 -13.00 -7.35 -8.07
C ALA A 72 -12.09 -6.12 -8.19
N LYS A 73 -12.03 -5.50 -9.38
CA LYS A 73 -11.16 -4.33 -9.65
C LYS A 73 -11.32 -3.21 -8.61
N ASN A 74 -12.55 -2.95 -8.18
CA ASN A 74 -12.85 -1.95 -7.15
C ASN A 74 -12.25 -2.32 -5.78
N SER A 75 -12.24 -3.61 -5.43
CA SER A 75 -11.63 -4.13 -4.21
C SER A 75 -10.11 -4.09 -4.28
N VAL A 76 -9.50 -4.45 -5.42
CA VAL A 76 -8.05 -4.32 -5.65
C VAL A 76 -7.61 -2.88 -5.41
N MET A 77 -8.30 -1.93 -6.05
CA MET A 77 -7.96 -0.52 -5.96
C MET A 77 -8.17 0.05 -4.55
N SER A 78 -9.22 -0.40 -3.85
CA SER A 78 -9.46 -0.07 -2.45
C SER A 78 -8.34 -0.60 -1.54
N TYR A 79 -7.96 -1.88 -1.67
CA TYR A 79 -6.94 -2.50 -0.83
C TYR A 79 -5.57 -1.86 -1.07
N TYR A 80 -5.22 -1.65 -2.35
CA TYR A 80 -4.01 -0.94 -2.74
C TYR A 80 -3.96 0.45 -2.11
N ARG A 81 -5.06 1.23 -2.18
CA ARG A 81 -5.11 2.58 -1.60
C ARG A 81 -5.00 2.56 -0.07
N HIS A 82 -5.68 1.63 0.60
CA HIS A 82 -5.65 1.50 2.05
C HIS A 82 -4.24 1.14 2.55
N VAL A 83 -3.60 0.14 1.94
CA VAL A 83 -2.23 -0.27 2.32
C VAL A 83 -1.22 0.83 2.01
N LYS A 84 -1.34 1.51 0.85
CA LYS A 84 -0.49 2.65 0.51
C LYS A 84 -0.55 3.73 1.58
N ASN A 85 -1.75 4.16 1.95
CA ASN A 85 -1.94 5.21 2.93
C ASN A 85 -1.47 4.76 4.32
N TRP A 86 -1.74 3.51 4.69
CA TRP A 86 -1.30 2.94 5.95
C TRP A 86 0.22 2.87 6.08
N LEU A 87 0.94 2.43 5.03
CA LEU A 87 2.40 2.42 5.03
C LEU A 87 2.98 3.84 5.12
N LEU A 88 2.37 4.83 4.45
CA LEU A 88 2.81 6.22 4.52
C LEU A 88 2.55 6.87 5.89
N ASP A 89 1.49 6.45 6.58
CA ASP A 89 1.16 6.90 7.94
C ASP A 89 2.08 6.24 8.97
N THR A 90 2.37 4.95 8.80
CA THR A 90 3.24 4.16 9.69
C THR A 90 4.72 4.56 9.58
N TYR A 91 5.18 4.95 8.38
CA TYR A 91 6.56 5.33 8.11
C TYR A 91 6.66 6.79 7.61
N PRO A 92 6.38 7.78 8.47
CA PRO A 92 6.28 9.18 8.07
C PRO A 92 7.62 9.77 7.61
N THR A 93 8.75 9.17 8.01
CA THR A 93 10.13 9.60 7.70
C THR A 93 10.38 9.85 6.21
N HIS A 94 9.68 9.10 5.34
CA HIS A 94 9.84 9.19 3.88
C HIS A 94 8.63 9.76 3.15
N ARG A 95 7.58 10.11 3.89
CA ARG A 95 6.29 10.58 3.34
C ARG A 95 6.47 11.80 2.44
N ALA A 96 7.22 12.80 2.90
CA ALA A 96 7.50 14.02 2.12
C ALA A 96 8.28 13.74 0.82
N THR A 97 9.24 12.80 0.86
CA THR A 97 10.05 12.42 -0.31
C THR A 97 9.23 11.65 -1.34
N ILE A 98 8.43 10.69 -0.87
CA ILE A 98 7.57 9.84 -1.71
C ILE A 98 6.45 10.67 -2.35
N GLU A 99 5.77 11.54 -1.59
CA GLU A 99 4.77 12.46 -2.13
C GLU A 99 5.36 13.41 -3.18
N LYS A 100 6.55 13.95 -2.96
CA LYS A 100 7.22 14.85 -3.92
C LYS A 100 7.59 14.13 -5.23
N LYS A 101 7.98 12.85 -5.17
CA LYS A 101 8.24 12.02 -6.35
C LYS A 101 6.96 11.65 -7.10
N LEU A 102 5.92 11.24 -6.38
CA LEU A 102 4.59 10.96 -6.95
C LEU A 102 4.01 12.19 -7.66
N LEU A 103 4.15 13.37 -7.04
CA LEU A 103 3.73 14.63 -7.64
C LEU A 103 4.50 14.92 -8.93
N LYS A 104 5.83 14.73 -8.93
CA LYS A 104 6.66 14.89 -10.13
C LYS A 104 6.27 13.92 -11.25
N MET A 105 6.04 12.65 -10.93
CA MET A 105 5.58 11.67 -11.91
C MET A 105 4.20 12.03 -12.49
N GLY A 106 3.27 12.50 -11.65
CA GLY A 106 1.97 13.02 -12.09
C GLY A 106 2.11 14.20 -13.06
N GLN A 107 2.94 15.18 -12.71
CA GLN A 107 3.21 16.34 -13.57
C GLN A 107 3.90 15.99 -14.90
N THR A 108 4.75 14.96 -14.91
CA THR A 108 5.35 14.47 -16.16
C THR A 108 4.31 13.76 -17.04
N LEU A 109 3.36 13.05 -16.45
CA LEU A 109 2.27 12.38 -17.16
C LEU A 109 1.22 13.38 -17.69
N GLU A 110 1.03 14.53 -17.03
CA GLU A 110 0.14 15.60 -17.51
C GLU A 110 0.76 16.48 -18.62
N ARG A 111 2.08 16.37 -18.83
CA ARG A 111 2.81 17.12 -19.86
C ARG A 111 2.98 16.35 -21.18
N HIS A 112 2.45 15.13 -21.27
CA HIS A 112 2.41 14.29 -22.46
C HIS A 112 0.97 13.95 -22.82
#